data_AF-A0A645EKB8-F1
#
_entry.id   AF-A0A645EKB8-F1
#
_cell.length_a   1.000
_cell.length_b   1.000
_cell.length_c   1.000
_cell.angle_alpha   90.00
_cell.angle_beta   90.00
_cell.angle_gamma   90.00
#
_symmetry.space_group_name_H-M   'P 1'
#
loop_
_entity.id
_entity.type
_entity.pdbx_description
1 polymer ?
#
loop_
_entity_poly.entity_id
_entity_poly.type
_entity_poly.pdbx_seq_one_letter_code
_entity_poly.pdbx_strand_id
1 'polypeptide(L)' 'MKIFRSVETGEDTSAQPGTVLSADKRGIAVACGDGKVLCLTEIQVTGGKRMSAADYLRGHPIQL' A
#
# COMPACT_ATOMS: atom_id res chain seq x y z
N MET A 1 -3.43 8.08 -9.08
CA MET A 1 -2.63 8.00 -7.83
C MET A 1 -1.22 7.57 -8.19
N LYS A 2 -0.19 8.24 -7.65
CA LYS A 2 1.22 7.90 -7.84
C LYS A 2 1.77 7.26 -6.57
N ILE A 3 2.66 6.28 -6.74
CA ILE A 3 3.40 5.64 -5.64
C ILE A 3 4.81 6.22 -5.65
N PHE A 4 5.25 6.76 -4.52
CA PHE A 4 6.57 7.39 -4.39
C PHE A 4 7.56 6.53 -3.60
N ARG A 5 7.07 5.72 -2.67
CA ARG A 5 7.90 4.80 -1.89
C ARG A 5 7.15 3.54 -1.52
N SER A 6 7.84 2.41 -1.65
CA SER A 6 7.42 1.11 -1.16
C SER A 6 8.60 0.42 -0.47
N VAL A 7 8.28 -0.55 0.39
CA VAL A 7 9.26 -1.42 1.03
C VAL A 7 8.83 -2.87 0.83
N GLU A 8 9.78 -3.76 0.54
CA GLU A 8 9.53 -5.19 0.61
C GLU A 8 9.37 -5.58 2.08
N THR A 9 8.33 -6.34 2.38
CA THR A 9 7.99 -6.72 3.76
C THR A 9 8.74 -7.97 4.24
N GLY A 10 9.28 -8.77 3.30
CA GLY A 10 9.79 -10.12 3.56
C GLY A 10 8.69 -11.17 3.75
N GLU A 11 7.42 -10.78 3.62
CA GLU A 11 6.28 -11.68 3.68
C GLU A 11 5.94 -12.24 2.28
N ASP A 12 5.42 -13.46 2.27
CA ASP A 12 4.91 -14.15 1.08
C ASP A 12 3.38 -14.32 1.17
N THR A 13 2.71 -14.36 0.02
CA THR A 13 1.26 -14.54 -0.07
C THR A 13 0.85 -15.34 -1.31
N SER A 14 -0.29 -16.04 -1.20
CA SER A 14 -0.97 -16.70 -2.33
C SER A 14 -2.13 -15.88 -2.90
N ALA A 15 -2.38 -14.68 -2.37
CA ALA A 15 -3.40 -13.79 -2.88
C ALA A 15 -3.09 -13.37 -4.33
N GLN A 16 -4.14 -13.02 -5.08
CA GLN A 16 -3.97 -12.59 -6.46
C GLN A 16 -3.16 -11.28 -6.54
N PRO A 17 -2.27 -11.11 -7.53
CA PRO A 17 -1.50 -9.87 -7.69
C PRO A 17 -2.41 -8.64 -7.75
N GLY A 18 -2.05 -7.60 -6.99
CA GLY A 18 -2.86 -6.39 -6.83
C GLY A 18 -3.88 -6.44 -5.68
N THR A 19 -4.03 -7.58 -5.00
CA THR A 19 -4.87 -7.68 -3.79
C THR A 19 -4.25 -6.86 -2.66
N VAL A 20 -5.06 -6.00 -2.02
CA VAL A 20 -4.66 -5.32 -0.79
C VAL A 20 -4.82 -6.30 0.37
N LEU A 21 -3.74 -6.57 1.09
CA LEU A 21 -3.70 -7.52 2.20
C LEU A 21 -3.95 -6.85 3.55
N SER A 22 -3.45 -5.61 3.71
CA SER A 22 -3.66 -4.80 4.90
C SER A 22 -3.55 -3.32 4.56
N ALA A 23 -4.27 -2.48 5.31
CA ALA A 23 -4.19 -1.04 5.22
C ALA A 23 -4.16 -0.47 6.65
N ASP A 24 -2.95 -0.24 7.16
CA ASP A 24 -2.75 0.18 8.56
C ASP A 24 -1.67 1.28 8.68
N LYS A 25 -1.29 1.62 9.92
CA LYS A 25 -0.29 2.67 10.21
C LYS A 25 1.09 2.42 9.56
N ARG A 26 1.40 1.18 9.17
CA ARG A 26 2.63 0.80 8.45
C ARG A 26 2.54 1.16 6.97
N GLY A 27 1.34 1.21 6.41
CA GLY A 27 1.08 1.48 5.00
C GLY A 27 0.02 0.55 4.40
N ILE A 28 0.05 0.44 3.07
CA ILE A 28 -0.87 -0.42 2.30
C ILE A 28 -0.06 -1.61 1.78
N ALA A 29 -0.30 -2.80 2.33
CA ALA A 29 0.34 -4.03 1.88
C ALA A 29 -0.41 -4.60 0.67
N VAL A 30 0.32 -4.94 -0.39
CA VAL A 30 -0.23 -5.40 -1.67
C VAL A 30 0.51 -6.65 -2.12
N ALA A 31 -0.25 -7.64 -2.58
CA ALA A 31 0.28 -8.85 -3.20
C ALA A 31 0.88 -8.53 -4.58
N CYS A 32 2.07 -9.08 -4.86
CA CYS A 32 2.78 -8.93 -6.12
C CYS A 32 2.77 -10.22 -6.96
N GLY A 33 3.11 -10.10 -8.25
CA GLY A 33 3.06 -11.18 -9.24
C GLY A 33 3.98 -12.38 -8.97
N ASP A 34 4.99 -12.17 -8.13
CA ASP A 34 6.00 -13.13 -7.70
C ASP A 34 5.67 -13.77 -6.34
N GLY A 35 4.47 -13.53 -5.80
CA GLY A 35 4.05 -14.00 -4.48
C GLY A 35 4.62 -13.19 -3.31
N LYS A 36 5.38 -12.12 -3.58
CA LYS A 36 5.90 -11.22 -2.54
C LYS A 36 4.86 -10.18 -2.12
N VAL A 37 5.09 -9.60 -0.95
CA VAL A 37 4.28 -8.51 -0.42
C VAL A 37 5.08 -7.21 -0.36
N LEU A 38 4.60 -6.19 -1.08
CA LEU A 38 5.11 -4.83 -0.98
C LEU A 38 4.19 -3.99 -0.08
N CYS A 39 4.80 -3.20 0.80
CA CYS A 39 4.09 -2.19 1.58
C CYS A 39 4.32 -0.80 0.97
N LEU A 40 3.25 -0.15 0.52
CA LEU A 40 3.26 1.22 0.03
C LEU A 40 3.28 2.18 1.21
N THR A 41 4.31 3.02 1.30
CA THR A 41 4.54 3.89 2.45
C THR A 41 4.38 5.37 2.11
N GLU A 42 4.58 5.77 0.85
CA GLU A 42 4.38 7.14 0.39
C GLU A 42 3.66 7.20 -0.96
N ILE A 43 2.60 8.01 -1.01
CA ILE A 43 1.68 8.09 -2.15
C ILE A 43 1.25 9.53 -2.44
N GLN A 44 0.67 9.74 -3.61
CA GLN A 44 0.04 10.99 -4.00
C GLN A 44 -1.26 10.71 -4.74
N VAL A 45 -2.37 11.24 -4.21
CA VAL A 45 -3.65 11.26 -4.91
C VAL A 45 -3.65 12.30 -6.03
N THR A 46 -4.51 12.12 -7.02
CA THR A 46 -4.60 13.05 -8.16
C THR A 46 -4.92 14.46 -7.66
N GLY A 47 -4.09 15.44 -8.01
CA GLY A 47 -4.24 16.83 -7.57
C GLY A 47 -3.80 17.11 -6.11
N GLY A 48 -3.42 16.08 -5.33
CA GLY A 48 -2.98 16.23 -3.94
C GLY A 48 -1.47 16.37 -3.77
N LYS A 49 -1.03 16.64 -2.54
CA LYS A 49 0.39 16.58 -2.15
C LYS A 49 0.84 15.14 -1.94
N ARG A 50 2.16 14.90 -2.07
CA ARG A 50 2.80 13.65 -1.60
C ARG A 50 2.64 13.55 -0.08
N MET A 51 2.26 12.37 0.42
CA MET A 51 2.05 12.11 1.85
C MET A 51 2.34 10.65 2.19
N SER A 52 2.39 10.33 3.49
CA SER A 52 2.49 8.95 3.93
C SER A 52 1.19 8.19 3.64
N ALA A 53 1.27 6.89 3.39
CA ALA A 53 0.10 6.03 3.23
C ALA A 53 -0.78 6.05 4.49
N ALA A 54 -0.17 6.10 5.69
CA ALA A 54 -0.90 6.20 6.95
C ALA A 54 -1.73 7.50 7.04
N ASP A 55 -1.19 8.65 6.61
CA ASP A 55 -1.94 9.91 6.59
C ASP A 55 -3.11 9.86 5.62
N TYR A 56 -2.89 9.26 4.45
CA TYR A 56 -3.97 9.05 3.48
C TYR A 56 -5.10 8.19 4.07
N LEU A 57 -4.76 7.08 4.73
CA LEU A 57 -5.73 6.14 5.31
C LEU A 57 -6.58 6.75 6.42
N ARG A 58 -6.08 7.77 7.15
CA ARG A 58 -6.88 8.49 8.16
C ARG A 58 -8.05 9.26 7.56
N GLY A 59 -7.87 9.80 6.35
CA GLY A 59 -8.93 10.49 5.60
C GLY A 59 -9.72 9.58 4.66
N HIS A 60 -9.12 8.44 4.27
CA HIS A 60 -9.64 7.52 3.26
C HIS A 60 -9.44 6.07 3.73
N PRO A 61 -10.21 5.61 4.73
CA PRO A 61 -10.10 4.25 5.22
C PRO A 61 -10.41 3.25 4.10
N ILE A 62 -9.59 2.21 3.98
CA ILE A 62 -9.82 1.11 3.05
C ILE A 62 -10.48 -0.03 3.84
N GLN A 63 -11.64 -0.49 3.37
CA GLN A 63 -12.23 -1.75 3.82
C GLN A 63 -11.69 -2.89 2.97
N LEU A 64 -11.29 -3.96 3.64
CA LEU A 64 -10.72 -5.18 3.06
C LEU A 64 -11.73 -6.33 3.12
#